data_AF-A0A256Y6J3-F1
#
_entry.id   AF-A0A256Y6J3-F1
#
_cell.length_a   1.000
_cell.length_b   1.000
_cell.length_c   1.000
_cell.angle_alpha   90.00
_cell.angle_beta   90.00
_cell.angle_gamma   90.00
#
_symmetry.space_group_name_H-M   'P 1'
#
loop_
_entity.id
_entity.type
_entity.pdbx_description
1 polymer ?
#
loop_
_entity_poly.entity_id
_entity_poly.type
_entity_poly.pdbx_seq_one_letter_code
_entity_poly.pdbx_strand_id
1 'polypeptide(L)'
;MAKKIDPIEIKKEMIKVYDLFLRDPENRINRKKIHELWDILDGSEHYVPYDAATSEAVGYLVFLLQGGRHEYFTKERVLKRAKKILENLRKS
;
A
#
# COMPACT_ATOMS: atom_id res chain seq x y z
N MET A 1 0.92 24.16 -4.12
CA MET A 1 1.70 24.02 -2.87
C MET A 1 1.45 22.60 -2.38
N ALA A 2 2.39 21.68 -2.59
CA ALA A 2 2.23 20.30 -2.12
C ALA A 2 2.12 20.34 -0.59
N LYS A 3 0.98 19.92 -0.03
CA LYS A 3 0.88 19.75 1.42
C LYS A 3 1.97 18.77 1.83
N LYS A 4 2.80 19.16 2.79
CA LYS A 4 3.80 18.27 3.37
C LYS A 4 3.02 17.17 4.10
N ILE A 5 2.98 15.99 3.50
CA ILE A 5 2.28 14.83 4.04
C ILE A 5 3.10 14.29 5.21
N ASP A 6 2.44 14.03 6.34
CA ASP A 6 3.07 13.40 7.49
C ASP A 6 3.30 11.90 7.20
N PRO A 7 4.55 11.39 7.25
CA PRO A 7 4.84 9.97 7.08
C PRO A 7 4.02 9.06 8.01
N ILE A 8 3.70 9.51 9.22
CA ILE A 8 2.93 8.74 10.21
C ILE A 8 1.48 8.56 9.75
N GLU A 9 0.88 9.59 9.16
CA GLU A 9 -0.48 9.51 8.62
C GLU A 9 -0.55 8.53 7.45
N ILE A 10 0.44 8.58 6.53
CA ILE A 10 0.54 7.62 5.43
C ILE A 10 0.64 6.20 5.94
N LYS A 11 1.49 5.96 6.93
CA LYS A 11 1.62 4.63 7.54
C LYS A 11 0.30 4.12 8.11
N LYS A 12 -0.47 4.97 8.80
CA LYS A 12 -1.80 4.61 9.34
C LYS A 12 -2.78 4.27 8.21
N GLU A 13 -2.81 5.05 7.13
CA GLU A 13 -3.66 4.77 5.98
C GLU A 13 -3.24 3.49 5.24
N MET A 14 -1.94 3.23 5.10
CA MET A 14 -1.42 1.97 4.57
C MET A 14 -1.92 0.78 5.38
N ILE A 15 -1.81 0.83 6.71
CA ILE A 15 -2.33 -0.23 7.58
C ILE A 15 -3.82 -0.49 7.30
N LYS A 16 -4.65 0.56 7.20
CA LYS A 16 -6.09 0.42 6.92
C LYS A 16 -6.34 -0.22 5.56
N VAL A 17 -5.63 0.22 4.53
CA VAL A 17 -5.79 -0.27 3.15
C VAL A 17 -5.39 -1.75 3.05
N TYR A 18 -4.25 -2.13 3.61
CA TYR A 18 -3.80 -3.53 3.61
C TYR A 18 -4.73 -4.43 4.42
N ASP A 19 -5.24 -3.96 5.57
CA ASP A 19 -6.20 -4.71 6.38
C ASP A 19 -7.52 -4.94 5.62
N LEU A 20 -8.05 -3.92 4.95
CA LEU A 20 -9.24 -4.02 4.11
C LEU A 20 -9.03 -4.99 2.93
N PHE A 21 -7.90 -4.86 2.23
CA PHE A 21 -7.55 -5.72 1.10
C PHE A 21 -7.45 -7.20 1.52
N LEU A 22 -6.87 -7.49 2.68
CA LEU A 22 -6.76 -8.88 3.17
C LEU A 22 -8.11 -9.47 3.60
N ARG A 23 -9.05 -8.65 4.06
CA ARG A 23 -10.42 -9.11 4.41
C ARG A 23 -11.24 -9.41 3.16
N ASP A 24 -11.15 -8.56 2.16
CA ASP A 24 -11.93 -8.68 0.91
C ASP A 24 -11.13 -8.18 -0.30
N PRO A 25 -10.26 -9.04 -0.88
CA PRO A 25 -9.34 -8.65 -1.95
C PRO A 25 -10.02 -8.41 -3.31
N GLU A 26 -11.26 -8.86 -3.47
CA GLU A 26 -12.05 -8.69 -4.70
C GLU A 26 -12.93 -7.44 -4.66
N ASN A 27 -13.01 -6.79 -3.50
CA ASN A 27 -13.77 -5.56 -3.35
C ASN A 27 -13.20 -4.41 -4.19
N ARG A 28 -14.00 -3.92 -5.14
CA ARG A 28 -13.64 -2.78 -5.99
C ARG A 28 -13.42 -1.49 -5.19
N ILE A 29 -14.08 -1.34 -4.04
CA ILE A 29 -13.90 -0.17 -3.16
C ILE A 29 -12.50 -0.16 -2.55
N ASN A 30 -11.96 -1.34 -2.19
CA ASN A 30 -10.60 -1.44 -1.66
C ASN A 30 -9.58 -1.02 -2.71
N ARG A 31 -9.77 -1.41 -3.97
CA ARG A 31 -8.93 -0.94 -5.08
C ARG A 31 -9.01 0.57 -5.28
N LYS A 32 -10.20 1.17 -5.15
CA LYS A 32 -10.38 2.62 -5.22
C LYS A 32 -9.58 3.35 -4.14
N LYS A 33 -9.61 2.86 -2.90
CA LYS A 33 -8.80 3.41 -1.80
C LYS A 33 -7.30 3.29 -2.03
N ILE A 34 -6.87 2.18 -2.64
CA ILE A 34 -5.47 2.00 -3.06
C ILE A 34 -5.09 3.08 -4.07
N HIS A 35 -5.94 3.36 -5.07
CA HIS A 35 -5.71 4.44 -6.03
C HIS A 35 -5.69 5.83 -5.39
N GLU A 36 -6.65 6.13 -4.50
CA GLU A 36 -6.71 7.41 -3.78
C GLU A 36 -5.44 7.64 -2.92
N LEU A 37 -4.95 6.59 -2.27
CA LEU A 37 -3.71 6.65 -1.50
C LEU A 37 -2.48 6.82 -2.41
N TRP A 38 -2.47 6.20 -3.59
CA TRP A 38 -1.43 6.43 -4.58
C TRP A 38 -1.43 7.85 -5.12
N ASP A 39 -2.59 8.43 -5.47
CA ASP A 39 -2.67 9.81 -5.97
C ASP A 39 -2.13 10.83 -4.95
N ILE A 40 -2.31 10.56 -3.66
CA ILE A 40 -1.73 11.35 -2.56
C ILE A 40 -0.19 11.21 -2.54
N LEU A 41 0.33 10.02 -2.87
CA LEU A 41 1.75 9.67 -2.78
C LEU A 41 2.57 10.01 -4.03
N ASP A 42 2.01 9.84 -5.22
CA ASP A 42 2.62 10.11 -6.54
C ASP A 42 3.01 11.61 -6.65
N GLY A 43 2.28 12.49 -5.97
CA GLY A 43 2.64 13.90 -5.80
C GLY A 43 3.70 14.20 -4.72
N SER A 44 4.16 13.18 -3.99
CA SER A 44 5.04 13.29 -2.80
C SER A 44 6.38 12.56 -2.95
N GLU A 45 6.60 11.86 -4.07
CA GLU A 45 7.73 10.94 -4.32
C GLU A 45 9.12 11.56 -4.08
N HIS A 46 9.25 12.88 -4.12
CA HIS A 46 10.51 13.59 -3.91
C HIS A 46 10.77 14.10 -2.48
N TYR A 47 9.82 13.97 -1.53
CA TYR A 47 9.85 14.82 -0.32
C TYR A 47 9.64 14.14 1.04
N VAL A 48 9.37 12.83 1.11
CA VAL A 48 9.03 12.18 2.38
C VAL A 48 9.95 11.00 2.68
N PRO A 49 10.83 11.10 3.70
CA PRO A 49 11.64 9.96 4.13
C PRO A 49 10.74 8.97 4.88
N TYR A 50 10.27 7.95 4.17
CA TYR A 50 9.53 6.84 4.75
C TYR A 50 10.48 5.87 5.47
N ASP A 51 10.00 5.21 6.53
CA ASP A 51 10.70 4.05 7.08
C ASP A 51 10.73 2.90 6.05
N ALA A 52 11.58 1.90 6.28
CA ALA A 52 11.73 0.78 5.34
C ALA A 52 10.42 0.00 5.12
N ALA A 53 9.60 -0.15 6.17
CA ALA A 53 8.33 -0.87 6.09
C ALA A 53 7.29 -0.11 5.25
N THR A 54 7.22 1.22 5.41
CA THR A 54 6.31 2.09 4.67
C THR A 54 6.76 2.19 3.21
N SER A 55 8.06 2.28 2.96
CA SER A 55 8.62 2.24 1.60
C SER A 55 8.28 0.93 0.88
N GLU A 56 8.44 -0.21 1.56
CA GLU A 56 8.04 -1.53 1.05
C GLU A 56 6.53 -1.59 0.77
N ALA A 57 5.72 -1.03 1.66
CA ALA A 57 4.27 -1.00 1.52
C ALA A 57 3.82 -0.16 0.31
N VAL A 58 4.42 1.01 0.09
CA VAL A 58 4.16 1.86 -1.07
C VAL A 58 4.52 1.13 -2.37
N GLY A 59 5.73 0.57 -2.46
CA GLY A 59 6.17 -0.14 -3.67
C GLY A 59 5.29 -1.35 -4.01
N TYR A 60 4.85 -2.10 -3.00
CA TYR A 60 3.95 -3.23 -3.23
C TYR A 60 2.53 -2.79 -3.56
N LEU A 61 2.13 -1.61 -3.11
CA LEU A 61 0.83 -1.02 -3.42
C LEU A 61 0.72 -0.66 -4.92
N VAL A 62 1.79 -0.12 -5.50
CA VAL A 62 1.91 0.11 -6.97
C VAL A 62 1.74 -1.19 -7.75
N PHE A 63 2.36 -2.28 -7.28
CA PHE A 63 2.22 -3.59 -7.91
C PHE A 63 0.76 -4.09 -7.91
N LEU A 64 0.03 -3.88 -6.80
CA LEU A 64 -1.39 -4.22 -6.72
C LEU A 64 -2.26 -3.39 -7.70
N LEU A 65 -1.93 -2.10 -7.89
CA LEU A 65 -2.63 -1.21 -8.82
C LEU A 65 -2.47 -1.60 -10.28
N GLN A 66 -1.30 -2.08 -10.67
CA GLN A 66 -1.03 -2.61 -12.02
C GLN A 66 -1.75 -3.96 -12.28
N GLY A 67 -2.60 -4.39 -11.36
CA GLY A 67 -3.45 -5.56 -11.48
C GLY A 67 -2.77 -6.86 -11.06
N GLY A 68 -1.55 -6.81 -10.51
CA GLY A 68 -0.79 -7.99 -10.09
C GLY A 68 -0.63 -9.03 -11.19
N ARG A 69 -0.74 -8.63 -12.46
CA ARG A 69 -0.83 -9.51 -13.64
C ARG A 69 0.53 -10.03 -14.09
N HIS A 70 1.36 -10.42 -13.13
CA HIS A 70 2.60 -11.11 -13.41
C HIS A 70 2.33 -12.61 -13.28
N GLU A 71 2.72 -13.38 -14.30
CA GLU A 71 2.47 -14.83 -14.40
C GLU A 71 2.96 -15.64 -13.18
N TYR A 72 3.92 -15.09 -12.43
CA TYR A 72 4.51 -15.68 -11.23
C TYR A 72 3.78 -15.37 -9.91
N PHE A 73 2.78 -14.48 -9.93
CA PHE A 73 2.06 -14.01 -8.73
C PHE A 73 0.65 -14.58 -8.67
N THR A 74 0.53 -15.76 -8.04
CA THR A 74 -0.78 -16.32 -7.68
C THR A 74 -1.46 -15.47 -6.62
N LYS A 75 -2.80 -15.52 -6.57
CA LYS A 75 -3.62 -14.84 -5.53
C LYS A 75 -3.10 -15.12 -4.12
N GLU A 76 -2.72 -16.37 -3.83
CA GLU A 76 -2.17 -16.77 -2.53
C GLU A 76 -0.84 -16.10 -2.21
N ARG A 77 0.09 -16.01 -3.17
CA ARG A 77 1.37 -15.33 -2.96
C ARG A 77 1.17 -13.83 -2.72
N VAL A 78 0.22 -13.23 -3.44
CA VAL A 78 -0.14 -11.82 -3.26
C VAL A 78 -0.67 -11.57 -1.85
N LEU A 79 -1.62 -12.38 -1.40
CA LEU A 79 -2.19 -12.27 -0.05
C LEU A 79 -1.14 -12.55 1.05
N LYS A 80 -0.28 -13.55 0.86
CA LYS A 80 0.82 -13.84 1.80
C LYS A 80 1.78 -12.66 1.93
N ARG A 81 2.11 -12.02 0.81
CA ARG A 81 3.01 -10.85 0.80
C ARG A 81 2.34 -9.64 1.43
N ALA A 82 1.09 -9.35 1.09
CA ALA A 82 0.30 -8.28 1.68
C ALA A 82 0.18 -8.43 3.21
N LYS A 83 -0.04 -9.67 3.70
CA LYS A 83 -0.06 -9.97 5.14
C LYS A 83 1.27 -9.66 5.82
N LYS A 84 2.40 -10.08 5.23
CA LYS A 84 3.74 -9.79 5.78
C LYS A 84 4.00 -8.27 5.85
N ILE A 85 3.59 -7.53 4.83
CA ILE A 85 3.72 -6.06 4.81
C ILE A 85 2.90 -5.42 5.92
N LEU A 86 1.64 -5.85 6.09
CA LEU A 86 0.79 -5.35 7.18
C LEU A 86 1.40 -5.63 8.57
N GLU A 87 1.95 -6.82 8.77
CA GLU A 87 2.63 -7.17 10.02
C GLU A 87 3.87 -6.30 10.26
N ASN A 88 4.65 -6.00 9.23
CA ASN A 88 5.82 -5.13 9.32
C ASN A 88 5.42 -3.68 9.63
N LEU A 89 4.40 -3.15 8.95
CA LEU A 89 3.88 -1.80 9.17
C LEU A 89 3.39 -1.57 10.61
N ARG A 90 2.88 -2.62 11.27
CA ARG A 90 2.42 -2.54 12.67
C ARG A 90 3.55 -2.63 13.70
N LYS A 91 4.73 -3.11 13.30
CA LYS A 91 5.87 -3.36 14.20
C LYS A 91 6.88 -2.22 14.21
N SER A 92 7.10 -1.55 13.07
CA SER A 92 7.91 -0.33 13.06
C SER A 92 7.12 0.85 13.60
#